data_AF-E3J2D7-F1
#
_entry.id   AF-E3J2D7-F1
#
_cell.length_a   1.000
_cell.length_b   1.000
_cell.length_c   1.000
_cell.angle_alpha   90.00
_cell.angle_beta   90.00
_cell.angle_gamma   90.00
#
_symmetry.space_group_name_H-M   'P 1'
#
loop_
_entity.id
_entity.type
_entity.pdbx_description
1 polymer ?
#
loop_
_entity_poly.entity_id
_entity_poly.type
_entity_poly.pdbx_seq_one_letter_code
_entity_poly.pdbx_strand_id
1 'polypeptide(L)'
;MSRYAVDVHDHALVVSWDTGLGDVAARVAHFPTSVDESDALQLARTLTFLSAAAWRTYTHPEEAALQALPTGDDNLSGRGREVFGKVVAAIESPHLPREGLIQQAVVVVEEAAHRVGRALHTIADTELTTQVAADVRAELAAVESAELGELSGRARQAVTLSRADASPLQIAAADLLLRGDPLGSRALFTDVEPTAAAIAAAHWLHAAAIVAAQHADLDVTQVVAEADAIEPLPHRTPTLVLHQVEAGDSPREAVLDLISHAMVVAEGRNPDLDDIFEWVAEIVEDGGPRDADGDDDGPLPRLLTRPPTPVDGLAIQIRGGLDDGSDDDHADDPLGLADDDDDDDEEIGETVVLPDRLTPLDPRRPAVDLLEDLLAGIHGCWLLYREFADPPTVPRPPEPAAASAVAPTAETVAAARRIRREQLRAAFDDEVRAAAATLRDQLV
;
A
#
# COMPACT_ATOMS: atom_id res chain seq x y z
N MET A 1 -4.58 14.14 4.15
CA MET A 1 -5.58 14.90 4.94
C MET A 1 -5.07 16.32 5.23
N SER A 2 -5.97 17.30 5.35
CA SER A 2 -5.62 18.70 5.59
C SER A 2 -4.96 18.90 6.96
N ARG A 3 -3.88 19.69 6.98
CA ARG A 3 -3.16 20.13 8.18
C ARG A 3 -3.36 21.62 8.37
N TYR A 4 -3.88 22.00 9.53
CA TYR A 4 -4.06 23.40 9.89
C TYR A 4 -2.89 23.87 10.77
N ALA A 5 -2.42 25.07 10.51
CA ALA A 5 -1.30 25.70 11.19
C ALA A 5 -1.57 27.19 11.42
N VAL A 6 -0.79 27.80 12.32
CA VAL A 6 -0.82 29.24 12.58
C VAL A 6 0.39 29.88 11.92
N ASP A 7 0.15 30.82 11.02
CA ASP A 7 1.18 31.76 10.56
C ASP A 7 1.32 32.85 11.63
N VAL A 8 2.37 32.73 12.44
CA VAL A 8 2.64 33.64 13.57
C VAL A 8 2.99 35.04 13.08
N HIS A 9 3.54 35.18 11.87
CA HIS A 9 3.94 36.49 11.36
C HIS A 9 2.73 37.28 10.87
N ASP A 10 1.86 36.64 10.10
CA ASP A 10 0.64 37.26 9.54
C ASP A 10 -0.57 37.16 10.50
N HIS A 11 -0.38 36.50 11.65
CA HIS A 11 -1.43 36.23 12.63
C HIS A 11 -2.65 35.58 11.97
N ALA A 12 -2.42 34.52 11.18
CA ALA A 12 -3.42 33.90 10.32
C ALA A 12 -3.51 32.39 10.51
N LEU A 13 -4.73 31.85 10.34
CA LEU A 13 -4.97 30.41 10.24
C LEU A 13 -4.74 29.97 8.79
N VAL A 14 -3.88 28.98 8.60
CA VAL A 14 -3.53 28.42 7.29
C VAL A 14 -3.88 26.94 7.28
N VAL A 15 -4.44 26.48 6.17
CA VAL A 15 -4.65 25.06 5.89
C VAL A 15 -3.72 24.63 4.77
N SER A 16 -3.11 23.46 4.89
CA SER A 16 -2.27 22.84 3.88
C SER A 16 -2.69 21.41 3.61
N TRP A 17 -2.54 20.94 2.38
CA TRP A 17 -2.87 19.57 2.03
C TRP A 17 -2.06 19.03 0.85
N ASP A 18 -1.78 17.73 0.90
CA ASP A 18 -1.03 17.04 -0.13
C ASP A 18 -1.88 16.80 -1.39
N THR A 19 -1.25 16.89 -2.54
CA THR A 19 -1.83 16.66 -3.86
C THR A 19 -1.12 15.53 -4.63
N GLY A 20 -0.27 14.74 -3.96
CA GLY A 20 0.59 13.71 -4.55
C GLY A 20 1.85 14.28 -5.23
N LEU A 21 1.82 15.55 -5.62
CA LEU A 21 2.97 16.28 -6.16
C LEU A 21 3.68 17.16 -5.12
N GLY A 22 3.05 17.33 -3.96
CA GLY A 22 3.44 18.27 -2.92
C GLY A 22 2.23 18.96 -2.30
N ASP A 23 2.52 19.82 -1.32
CA ASP A 23 1.48 20.48 -0.53
C ASP A 23 1.02 21.79 -1.17
N VAL A 24 -0.30 22.01 -1.18
CA VAL A 24 -0.93 23.31 -1.44
C VAL A 24 -1.34 23.91 -0.11
N ALA A 25 -1.18 25.23 0.06
CA ALA A 25 -1.62 25.94 1.25
C ALA A 25 -2.57 27.09 0.90
N ALA A 26 -3.55 27.34 1.77
CA ALA A 26 -4.49 28.43 1.67
C ALA A 26 -4.72 29.07 3.04
N ARG A 27 -4.92 30.40 3.05
CA ARG A 27 -5.32 31.11 4.26
C ARG A 27 -6.82 30.89 4.50
N VAL A 28 -7.16 30.45 5.70
CA VAL A 28 -8.55 30.23 6.15
C VAL A 28 -9.12 31.53 6.70
N ALA A 29 -8.38 32.15 7.64
CA ALA A 29 -8.85 33.32 8.38
C ALA A 29 -7.67 34.14 8.93
N HIS A 30 -7.92 35.40 9.27
CA HIS A 30 -7.02 36.16 10.14
C HIS A 30 -7.52 36.06 11.58
N PHE A 31 -6.60 35.92 12.53
CA PHE A 31 -6.94 35.97 13.93
C PHE A 31 -7.05 37.45 14.39
N PRO A 32 -8.05 37.81 15.20
CA PRO A 32 -8.07 39.09 15.89
C PRO A 32 -6.81 39.27 16.73
N THR A 33 -6.25 40.47 16.79
CA THR A 33 -5.01 40.76 17.56
C THR A 33 -5.11 40.47 19.06
N SER A 34 -6.31 40.25 19.57
CA SER A 34 -6.57 39.87 20.96
C SER A 34 -6.47 38.37 21.23
N VAL A 35 -6.37 37.52 20.20
CA VAL A 35 -6.29 36.06 20.36
C VAL A 35 -4.88 35.68 20.79
N ASP A 36 -4.79 34.90 21.86
CA ASP A 36 -3.51 34.34 22.32
C ASP A 36 -3.03 33.23 21.38
N GLU A 37 -1.71 33.11 21.23
CA GLU A 37 -1.09 32.09 20.38
C GLU A 37 -1.49 30.66 20.78
N SER A 38 -1.67 30.39 22.07
CA SER A 38 -2.11 29.09 22.57
C SER A 38 -3.51 28.73 22.09
N ASP A 39 -4.44 29.69 22.08
CA ASP A 39 -5.82 29.47 21.61
C ASP A 39 -5.84 29.26 20.09
N ALA A 40 -5.02 30.02 19.35
CA ALA A 40 -4.85 29.86 17.91
C ALA A 40 -4.29 28.46 17.54
N LEU A 41 -3.25 28.00 18.24
CA LEU A 41 -2.66 26.67 18.05
C LEU A 41 -3.63 25.55 18.42
N GLN A 42 -4.41 25.73 19.49
CA GLN A 42 -5.44 24.75 19.89
C GLN A 42 -6.58 24.67 18.86
N LEU A 43 -6.98 25.78 18.24
CA LEU A 43 -7.93 25.77 17.14
C LEU A 43 -7.36 25.00 15.92
N ALA A 44 -6.12 25.31 15.51
CA ALA A 44 -5.46 24.61 14.40
C ALA A 44 -5.35 23.10 14.64
N ARG A 45 -5.01 22.68 15.86
CA ARG A 45 -4.96 21.28 16.26
C ARG A 45 -6.33 20.59 16.16
N THR A 46 -7.40 21.23 16.66
CA THR A 46 -8.75 20.63 16.62
C THR A 46 -9.30 20.55 15.19
N LEU A 47 -9.00 21.53 14.32
CA LEU A 47 -9.34 21.48 12.90
C LEU A 47 -8.59 20.38 12.14
N THR A 48 -7.30 20.20 12.43
CA THR A 48 -6.52 19.08 11.86
C THR A 48 -7.12 17.74 12.27
N PHE A 49 -7.54 17.59 13.53
CA PHE A 49 -8.24 16.38 13.99
C PHE A 49 -9.60 16.19 13.31
N LEU A 50 -10.37 17.26 13.09
CA LEU A 50 -11.64 17.19 12.37
C LEU A 50 -11.44 16.76 10.91
N SER A 51 -10.47 17.32 10.20
CA SER A 51 -10.13 16.87 8.83
C SER A 51 -9.72 15.40 8.81
N ALA A 52 -8.90 14.96 9.76
CA ALA A 52 -8.54 13.56 9.89
C ALA A 52 -9.76 12.64 10.08
N ALA A 53 -10.68 13.02 10.97
CA ALA A 53 -11.92 12.27 11.21
C ALA A 53 -12.83 12.25 9.97
N ALA A 54 -12.92 13.35 9.22
CA ALA A 54 -13.70 13.42 7.99
C ALA A 54 -13.08 12.54 6.87
N TRP A 55 -11.78 12.62 6.63
CA TRP A 55 -11.12 11.76 5.64
C TRP A 55 -11.07 10.29 6.07
N ARG A 56 -11.18 9.98 7.37
CA ARG A 56 -11.33 8.60 7.82
C ARG A 56 -12.61 7.97 7.26
N THR A 57 -13.71 8.71 7.16
CA THR A 57 -14.96 8.19 6.56
C THR A 57 -14.81 7.88 5.07
N TYR A 58 -13.92 8.59 4.38
CA TYR A 58 -13.54 8.27 3.00
C TYR A 58 -12.78 6.95 2.91
N THR A 59 -11.73 6.80 3.72
CA THR A 59 -10.85 5.62 3.69
C THR A 59 -11.52 4.33 4.21
N HIS A 60 -12.48 4.45 5.14
CA HIS A 60 -13.17 3.33 5.81
C HIS A 60 -14.70 3.46 5.69
N PRO A 61 -15.27 3.30 4.48
CA PRO A 61 -16.70 3.56 4.25
C PRO A 61 -17.62 2.62 5.05
N GLU A 62 -17.25 1.34 5.22
CA GLU A 62 -18.05 0.36 5.96
C GLU A 62 -18.07 0.61 7.47
N GLU A 63 -16.91 0.91 8.06
CA GLU A 63 -16.83 1.27 9.48
C GLU A 63 -17.64 2.53 9.77
N ALA A 64 -17.58 3.51 8.86
CA ALA A 64 -18.39 4.73 8.97
C ALA A 64 -19.89 4.42 8.92
N ALA A 65 -20.32 3.45 8.11
CA ALA A 65 -21.71 3.00 8.06
C ALA A 65 -22.15 2.29 9.36
N LEU A 66 -21.27 1.52 10.00
CA LEU A 66 -21.54 0.83 11.27
C LEU A 66 -21.65 1.79 12.47
N GLN A 67 -20.93 2.92 12.45
CA GLN A 67 -21.01 3.93 13.52
C GLN A 67 -22.31 4.75 13.48
N ALA A 68 -23.06 4.71 12.38
CA ALA A 68 -24.38 5.32 12.30
C ALA A 68 -25.41 4.46 13.07
N LEU A 69 -26.09 5.06 14.06
CA LEU A 69 -27.12 4.38 14.86
C LEU A 69 -28.16 3.70 13.95
N PRO A 70 -28.68 2.51 14.33
CA PRO A 70 -29.66 1.78 13.52
C PRO A 70 -31.01 2.50 13.52
N THR A 71 -31.20 3.41 12.56
CA THR A 71 -32.53 3.77 12.06
C THR A 71 -32.91 2.70 11.04
N GLY A 72 -34.01 1.98 11.27
CA GLY A 72 -34.36 0.73 10.58
C GLY A 72 -34.69 0.82 9.08
N ASP A 73 -33.79 1.36 8.27
CA ASP A 73 -33.87 1.49 6.82
C ASP A 73 -32.51 1.14 6.17
N ASP A 74 -32.46 0.07 5.37
CA ASP A 74 -31.29 -0.78 5.05
C ASP A 74 -30.23 -0.20 4.09
N ASN A 75 -30.21 1.11 3.82
CA ASN A 75 -29.30 1.68 2.83
C ASN A 75 -27.96 2.17 3.45
N LEU A 76 -26.96 1.28 3.55
CA LEU A 76 -25.70 1.49 4.27
C LEU A 76 -24.83 2.67 3.76
N SER A 77 -24.79 2.90 2.45
CA SER A 77 -23.93 3.94 1.84
C SER A 77 -24.43 5.38 2.06
N GLY A 78 -25.69 5.57 2.46
CA GLY A 78 -26.23 6.89 2.83
C GLY A 78 -26.00 7.27 4.29
N ARG A 79 -25.77 6.30 5.19
CA ARG A 79 -25.85 6.48 6.65
C ARG A 79 -24.69 7.29 7.25
N GLY A 80 -23.47 7.13 6.74
CA GLY A 80 -22.32 7.90 7.22
C GLY A 80 -22.41 9.40 6.91
N ARG A 81 -23.16 9.78 5.86
CA ARG A 81 -23.16 11.14 5.32
C ARG A 81 -24.17 12.09 5.95
N GLU A 82 -25.23 11.57 6.57
CA GLU A 82 -26.15 12.41 7.36
C GLU A 82 -25.42 13.17 8.47
N VAL A 83 -24.30 12.61 8.94
CA VAL A 83 -23.44 13.22 9.96
C VAL A 83 -22.82 14.52 9.47
N PHE A 84 -22.45 14.62 8.18
CA PHE A 84 -21.86 15.85 7.62
C PHE A 84 -22.83 17.04 7.70
N GLY A 85 -24.13 16.77 7.57
CA GLY A 85 -25.19 17.76 7.78
C GLY A 85 -25.21 18.36 9.20
N LYS A 86 -24.66 17.66 10.19
CA LYS A 86 -24.58 18.12 11.59
C LYS A 86 -23.28 18.80 11.95
N VAL A 87 -22.18 18.56 11.22
CA VAL A 87 -20.83 19.05 11.56
C VAL A 87 -20.79 20.57 11.70
N VAL A 88 -21.35 21.30 10.75
CA VAL A 88 -21.38 22.77 10.80
C VAL A 88 -22.20 23.28 11.98
N ALA A 89 -23.37 22.67 12.22
CA ALA A 89 -24.21 23.04 13.35
C ALA A 89 -23.52 22.75 14.70
N ALA A 90 -22.75 21.66 14.79
CA ALA A 90 -21.95 21.30 15.95
C ALA A 90 -20.79 22.28 16.23
N ILE A 91 -20.24 22.92 15.18
CA ILE A 91 -19.25 24.01 15.29
C ILE A 91 -19.92 25.30 15.77
N GLU A 92 -21.06 25.67 15.18
CA GLU A 92 -21.77 26.91 15.49
C GLU A 92 -22.48 26.86 16.86
N SER A 93 -22.89 25.67 17.30
CA SER A 93 -23.58 25.42 18.57
C SER A 93 -22.94 24.23 19.31
N PRO A 94 -21.71 24.38 19.83
CA PRO A 94 -20.98 23.28 20.44
C PRO A 94 -21.58 22.86 21.79
N HIS A 95 -21.38 21.60 22.16
CA HIS A 95 -21.62 21.16 23.53
C HIS A 95 -20.62 21.83 24.48
N LEU A 96 -21.07 22.89 25.15
CA LEU A 96 -20.31 23.59 26.19
C LEU A 96 -20.39 22.83 27.53
N PRO A 97 -19.36 22.93 28.39
CA PRO A 97 -19.43 22.37 29.73
C PRO A 97 -20.62 22.91 30.52
N ARG A 98 -21.41 22.02 31.14
CA ARG A 98 -22.51 22.36 32.06
C ARG A 98 -22.32 21.58 33.35
N GLU A 99 -22.32 22.29 34.49
CA GLU A 99 -22.10 21.68 35.81
C GLU A 99 -20.79 20.86 35.91
N GLY A 100 -19.75 21.27 35.16
CA GLY A 100 -18.46 20.58 35.12
C GLY A 100 -18.42 19.32 34.23
N LEU A 101 -19.53 18.97 33.58
CA LEU A 101 -19.62 17.84 32.66
C LEU A 101 -19.69 18.33 31.21
N ILE A 102 -19.14 17.53 30.27
CA ILE A 102 -19.20 17.80 28.83
C ILE A 102 -19.94 16.65 28.16
N GLN A 103 -21.00 16.98 27.42
CA GLN A 103 -21.66 16.02 26.53
C GLN A 103 -20.76 15.76 25.31
N GLN A 104 -20.41 14.50 25.10
CA GLN A 104 -19.64 14.06 23.94
C GLN A 104 -20.56 13.38 22.93
N ALA A 105 -20.35 13.66 21.64
CA ALA A 105 -21.03 12.91 20.59
C ALA A 105 -20.36 11.52 20.44
N VAL A 106 -21.16 10.51 20.12
CA VAL A 106 -20.67 9.14 19.88
C VAL A 106 -19.93 9.07 18.54
N VAL A 107 -20.42 9.79 17.54
CA VAL A 107 -19.82 9.82 16.21
C VAL A 107 -18.58 10.72 16.21
N VAL A 108 -17.44 10.15 15.80
CA VAL A 108 -16.12 10.79 15.96
C VAL A 108 -16.02 12.13 15.23
N VAL A 109 -16.51 12.22 13.99
CA VAL A 109 -16.46 13.47 13.20
C VAL A 109 -17.36 14.56 13.79
N GLU A 110 -18.50 14.19 14.38
CA GLU A 110 -19.40 15.13 15.08
C GLU A 110 -18.76 15.63 16.40
N GLU A 111 -18.14 14.76 17.18
CA GLU A 111 -17.41 15.18 18.39
C GLU A 111 -16.20 16.05 18.04
N ALA A 112 -15.48 15.74 16.96
CA ALA A 112 -14.41 16.57 16.45
C ALA A 112 -14.92 17.98 16.10
N ALA A 113 -16.10 18.09 15.49
CA ALA A 113 -16.75 19.35 15.18
C ALA A 113 -17.10 20.16 16.46
N HIS A 114 -17.64 19.50 17.48
CA HIS A 114 -17.87 20.14 18.78
C HIS A 114 -16.57 20.64 19.45
N ARG A 115 -15.44 19.91 19.30
CA ARG A 115 -14.13 20.37 19.81
C ARG A 115 -13.69 21.66 19.14
N VAL A 116 -13.84 21.76 17.82
CA VAL A 116 -13.58 22.99 17.04
C VAL A 116 -14.49 24.12 17.53
N GLY A 117 -15.79 23.87 17.66
CA GLY A 117 -16.74 24.86 18.16
C GLY A 117 -16.41 25.35 19.58
N ARG A 118 -15.98 24.48 20.48
CA ARG A 118 -15.51 24.87 21.83
C ARG A 118 -14.26 25.76 21.79
N ALA A 119 -13.31 25.47 20.89
CA ALA A 119 -12.13 26.32 20.70
C ALA A 119 -12.53 27.71 20.17
N LEU A 120 -13.41 27.76 19.17
CA LEU A 120 -13.96 29.02 18.65
C LEU A 120 -14.77 29.80 19.70
N HIS A 121 -15.54 29.11 20.53
CA HIS A 121 -16.29 29.73 21.62
C HIS A 121 -15.36 30.39 22.66
N THR A 122 -14.19 29.79 22.91
CA THR A 122 -13.17 30.36 23.80
C THR A 122 -12.59 31.66 23.21
N ILE A 123 -12.35 31.68 21.90
CA ILE A 123 -11.88 32.87 21.16
C ILE A 123 -12.95 33.96 21.07
N ALA A 124 -14.23 33.57 21.02
CA ALA A 124 -15.40 34.45 21.00
C ALA A 124 -15.46 35.45 19.83
N ASP A 125 -14.91 35.09 18.67
CA ASP A 125 -14.97 35.89 17.44
C ASP A 125 -15.94 35.28 16.42
N THR A 126 -16.96 36.05 16.02
CA THR A 126 -18.03 35.58 15.13
C THR A 126 -17.59 35.53 13.66
N GLU A 127 -16.70 36.43 13.23
CA GLU A 127 -16.19 36.43 11.87
C GLU A 127 -15.28 35.23 11.63
N LEU A 128 -14.35 34.97 12.56
CA LEU A 128 -13.50 33.79 12.57
C LEU A 128 -14.34 32.50 12.56
N THR A 129 -15.37 32.44 13.41
CA THR A 129 -16.29 31.28 13.44
C THR A 129 -16.95 31.05 12.08
N THR A 130 -17.39 32.12 11.42
CA THR A 130 -18.04 32.05 10.10
C THR A 130 -17.06 31.57 9.02
N GLN A 131 -15.83 32.10 9.02
CA GLN A 131 -14.77 31.72 8.07
C GLN A 131 -14.34 30.26 8.26
N VAL A 132 -14.12 29.84 9.51
CA VAL A 132 -13.78 28.44 9.82
C VAL A 132 -14.92 27.49 9.45
N ALA A 133 -16.18 27.83 9.75
CA ALA A 133 -17.32 27.03 9.33
C ALA A 133 -17.43 26.92 7.80
N ALA A 134 -17.10 27.98 7.06
CA ALA A 134 -17.06 27.94 5.60
C ALA A 134 -15.94 27.04 5.06
N ASP A 135 -14.76 27.09 5.66
CA ASP A 135 -13.64 26.22 5.27
C ASP A 135 -13.91 24.74 5.58
N VAL A 136 -14.52 24.44 6.74
CA VAL A 136 -14.95 23.07 7.08
C VAL A 136 -16.00 22.56 6.08
N ARG A 137 -16.95 23.40 5.61
CA ARG A 137 -17.86 22.99 4.54
C ARG A 137 -17.11 22.62 3.26
N ALA A 138 -16.07 23.37 2.90
CA ALA A 138 -15.24 23.05 1.75
C ALA A 138 -14.45 21.74 1.94
N GLU A 139 -13.98 21.45 3.15
CA GLU A 139 -13.35 20.16 3.51
C GLU A 139 -14.31 18.98 3.32
N LEU A 140 -15.53 19.08 3.86
CA LEU A 140 -16.53 18.02 3.74
C LEU A 140 -16.98 17.82 2.29
N ALA A 141 -17.18 18.90 1.53
CA ALA A 141 -17.49 18.84 0.11
C ALA A 141 -16.36 18.20 -0.72
N ALA A 142 -15.10 18.37 -0.28
CA ALA A 142 -13.95 17.73 -0.91
C ALA A 142 -13.94 16.21 -0.68
N VAL A 143 -14.29 15.77 0.53
CA VAL A 143 -14.48 14.33 0.82
C VAL A 143 -15.59 13.75 -0.08
N GLU A 144 -16.74 14.40 -0.15
CA GLU A 144 -17.86 13.94 -0.98
C GLU A 144 -17.52 13.90 -2.47
N SER A 145 -16.78 14.89 -2.96
CA SER A 145 -16.29 14.93 -4.35
C SER A 145 -15.33 13.78 -4.62
N ALA A 146 -14.39 13.50 -3.70
CA ALA A 146 -13.46 12.39 -3.82
C ALA A 146 -14.17 11.03 -3.87
N GLU A 147 -15.21 10.82 -3.07
CA GLU A 147 -16.02 9.58 -3.10
C GLU A 147 -16.69 9.36 -4.46
N LEU A 148 -17.09 10.44 -5.12
CA LEU A 148 -17.65 10.41 -6.49
C LEU A 148 -16.58 10.24 -7.57
N GLY A 149 -15.30 10.20 -7.19
CA GLY A 149 -14.16 10.14 -8.11
C GLY A 149 -13.79 11.49 -8.73
N GLU A 150 -14.21 12.61 -8.17
CA GLU A 150 -13.86 13.95 -8.66
C GLU A 150 -12.68 14.53 -7.86
N LEU A 151 -11.46 14.30 -8.36
CA LEU A 151 -10.22 14.66 -7.67
C LEU A 151 -9.74 16.07 -8.04
N SER A 152 -10.58 17.08 -7.82
CA SER A 152 -10.27 18.49 -8.08
C SER A 152 -10.11 19.31 -6.80
N GLY A 153 -9.34 20.40 -6.86
CA GLY A 153 -9.14 21.29 -5.73
C GLY A 153 -8.63 20.56 -4.48
N ARG A 154 -9.38 20.65 -3.39
CA ARG A 154 -9.04 20.00 -2.12
C ARG A 154 -9.31 18.49 -2.11
N ALA A 155 -10.18 17.99 -2.99
CA ALA A 155 -10.47 16.55 -3.11
C ALA A 155 -9.25 15.75 -3.60
N ARG A 156 -8.26 16.42 -4.22
CA ARG A 156 -6.99 15.81 -4.65
C ARG A 156 -6.24 15.08 -3.55
N GLN A 157 -6.50 15.38 -2.27
CA GLN A 157 -5.88 14.64 -1.17
C GLN A 157 -6.09 13.13 -1.25
N ALA A 158 -7.20 12.70 -1.86
CA ALA A 158 -7.50 11.30 -2.08
C ALA A 158 -6.38 10.54 -2.82
N VAL A 159 -5.59 11.21 -3.67
CA VAL A 159 -4.47 10.56 -4.39
C VAL A 159 -3.35 10.08 -3.47
N THR A 160 -3.38 10.49 -2.20
CA THR A 160 -2.37 10.13 -1.18
C THR A 160 -2.91 9.15 -0.13
N LEU A 161 -4.17 8.75 -0.24
CA LEU A 161 -4.85 7.93 0.75
C LEU A 161 -5.14 6.54 0.20
N SER A 162 -4.97 5.52 1.04
CA SER A 162 -5.47 4.18 0.75
C SER A 162 -6.90 4.06 1.27
N ARG A 163 -7.80 3.59 0.41
CA ARG A 163 -9.21 3.37 0.70
C ARG A 163 -9.50 1.87 0.59
N ALA A 164 -10.33 1.36 1.49
CA ALA A 164 -10.76 -0.05 1.52
C ALA A 164 -11.73 -0.43 0.37
N ASP A 165 -12.04 0.52 -0.52
CA ASP A 165 -12.87 0.38 -1.70
C ASP A 165 -12.32 1.31 -2.78
N ALA A 166 -12.80 1.24 -4.01
CA ALA A 166 -12.34 2.10 -5.09
C ALA A 166 -13.49 2.63 -5.95
N SER A 167 -13.39 3.88 -6.38
CA SER A 167 -14.38 4.48 -7.28
C SER A 167 -14.30 3.87 -8.69
N PRO A 168 -15.41 3.37 -9.27
CA PRO A 168 -15.41 2.87 -10.65
C PRO A 168 -14.95 3.92 -11.68
N LEU A 169 -15.27 5.19 -11.44
CA LEU A 169 -14.82 6.30 -12.29
C LEU A 169 -13.29 6.43 -12.27
N GLN A 170 -12.68 6.24 -11.10
CA GLN A 170 -11.23 6.30 -10.92
C GLN A 170 -10.53 5.06 -11.48
N ILE A 171 -11.13 3.86 -11.37
CA ILE A 171 -10.61 2.65 -12.01
C ILE A 171 -10.56 2.84 -13.53
N ALA A 172 -11.65 3.35 -14.12
CA ALA A 172 -11.70 3.63 -15.55
C ALA A 172 -10.68 4.70 -15.98
N ALA A 173 -10.44 5.72 -15.16
CA ALA A 173 -9.41 6.73 -15.42
C ALA A 173 -7.99 6.12 -15.38
N ALA A 174 -7.70 5.27 -14.39
CA ALA A 174 -6.41 4.57 -14.30
C ALA A 174 -6.18 3.60 -15.47
N ASP A 175 -7.22 2.84 -15.87
CA ASP A 175 -7.15 1.96 -17.05
C ASP A 175 -6.85 2.73 -18.34
N LEU A 176 -7.40 3.95 -18.49
CA LEU A 176 -7.07 4.82 -19.63
C LEU A 176 -5.61 5.27 -19.63
N LEU A 177 -5.02 5.55 -18.46
CA LEU A 177 -3.62 5.89 -18.33
C LEU A 177 -2.71 4.72 -18.72
N LEU A 178 -2.99 3.51 -18.21
CA LEU A 178 -2.24 2.29 -18.54
C LEU A 178 -2.41 1.88 -20.01
N ARG A 179 -3.56 2.18 -20.63
CA ARG A 179 -3.73 2.01 -22.08
C ARG A 179 -2.78 2.88 -22.90
N GLY A 180 -2.46 4.08 -22.40
CA GLY A 180 -1.49 4.98 -23.00
C GLY A 180 -0.05 4.51 -22.82
N ASP A 181 0.29 4.03 -21.62
CA ASP A 181 1.61 3.49 -21.28
C ASP A 181 1.46 2.29 -20.33
N PRO A 182 1.53 1.04 -20.84
CA PRO A 182 1.33 -0.16 -20.03
C PRO A 182 2.33 -0.34 -18.89
N LEU A 183 3.53 0.24 -18.98
CA LEU A 183 4.51 0.21 -17.89
C LEU A 183 4.25 1.28 -16.81
N GLY A 184 3.15 2.03 -16.95
CA GLY A 184 2.75 3.04 -16.01
C GLY A 184 3.36 4.41 -16.27
N SER A 185 2.67 5.44 -15.79
CA SER A 185 3.12 6.82 -15.87
C SER A 185 2.99 7.48 -14.49
N ARG A 186 3.67 8.62 -14.30
CA ARG A 186 3.58 9.40 -13.05
C ARG A 186 2.14 9.77 -12.69
N ALA A 187 1.26 9.94 -13.69
CA ALA A 187 -0.14 10.29 -13.47
C ALA A 187 -0.91 9.25 -12.63
N LEU A 188 -0.48 7.98 -12.62
CA LEU A 188 -1.07 6.94 -11.76
C LEU A 188 -0.90 7.23 -10.26
N PHE A 189 0.07 8.07 -9.88
CA PHE A 189 0.35 8.43 -8.50
C PHE A 189 -0.18 9.83 -8.12
N THR A 190 -0.67 10.60 -9.09
CA THR A 190 -0.96 12.04 -8.89
C THR A 190 -2.34 12.47 -9.35
N ASP A 191 -2.93 11.73 -10.30
CA ASP A 191 -4.16 12.15 -10.98
C ASP A 191 -5.33 11.20 -10.67
N VAL A 192 -5.04 10.02 -10.12
CA VAL A 192 -6.03 8.99 -9.77
C VAL A 192 -5.87 8.48 -8.33
N GLU A 193 -6.93 7.91 -7.80
CA GLU A 193 -6.92 7.25 -6.48
C GLU A 193 -5.99 6.02 -6.47
N PRO A 194 -5.09 5.84 -5.47
CA PRO A 194 -4.13 4.73 -5.44
C PRO A 194 -4.78 3.34 -5.47
N THR A 195 -5.86 3.12 -4.72
CA THR A 195 -6.57 1.83 -4.73
C THR A 195 -7.11 1.52 -6.13
N ALA A 196 -7.70 2.52 -6.80
CA ALA A 196 -8.21 2.36 -8.16
C ALA A 196 -7.09 2.13 -9.18
N ALA A 197 -5.95 2.81 -9.01
CA ALA A 197 -4.76 2.60 -9.82
C ALA A 197 -4.17 1.20 -9.64
N ALA A 198 -4.13 0.68 -8.42
CA ALA A 198 -3.68 -0.67 -8.12
C ALA A 198 -4.60 -1.73 -8.76
N ILE A 199 -5.93 -1.56 -8.70
CA ILE A 199 -6.89 -2.47 -9.36
C ILE A 199 -6.66 -2.49 -10.88
N ALA A 200 -6.51 -1.31 -11.50
CA ALA A 200 -6.19 -1.23 -12.92
C ALA A 200 -4.83 -1.89 -13.19
N ALA A 201 -3.79 -1.60 -12.40
CA ALA A 201 -2.48 -2.21 -12.58
C ALA A 201 -2.50 -3.74 -12.45
N ALA A 202 -3.31 -4.31 -11.56
CA ALA A 202 -3.48 -5.76 -11.42
C ALA A 202 -4.09 -6.39 -12.70
N HIS A 203 -5.12 -5.76 -13.26
CA HIS A 203 -5.70 -6.17 -14.54
C HIS A 203 -4.66 -6.12 -15.68
N TRP A 204 -3.85 -5.06 -15.74
CA TRP A 204 -2.80 -4.92 -16.76
C TRP A 204 -1.62 -5.86 -16.53
N LEU A 205 -1.29 -6.18 -15.27
CA LEU A 205 -0.32 -7.20 -14.90
C LEU A 205 -0.76 -8.57 -15.40
N HIS A 206 -2.02 -8.95 -15.19
CA HIS A 206 -2.53 -10.23 -15.70
C HIS A 206 -2.43 -10.34 -17.22
N ALA A 207 -2.83 -9.28 -17.94
CA ALA A 207 -2.68 -9.20 -19.39
C ALA A 207 -1.21 -9.32 -19.84
N ALA A 208 -0.29 -8.63 -19.15
CA ALA A 208 1.14 -8.67 -19.46
C ALA A 208 1.77 -10.03 -19.15
N ALA A 209 1.35 -10.67 -18.06
CA ALA A 209 1.81 -11.99 -17.66
C ALA A 209 1.37 -13.05 -18.67
N ILE A 210 0.12 -13.01 -19.17
CA ILE A 210 -0.35 -13.90 -20.25
C ILE A 210 0.51 -13.76 -21.51
N VAL A 211 0.80 -12.51 -21.92
CA VAL A 211 1.65 -12.25 -23.09
C VAL A 211 3.06 -12.80 -22.87
N ALA A 212 3.70 -12.46 -21.75
CA ALA A 212 5.06 -12.93 -21.45
C ALA A 212 5.14 -14.47 -21.32
N ALA A 213 4.17 -15.09 -20.65
CA ALA A 213 4.07 -16.54 -20.48
C ALA A 213 4.05 -17.28 -21.82
N GLN A 214 3.30 -16.76 -22.81
CA GLN A 214 3.22 -17.36 -24.15
C GLN A 214 4.58 -17.39 -24.88
N HIS A 215 5.39 -16.34 -24.73
CA HIS A 215 6.71 -16.28 -25.38
C HIS A 215 7.78 -17.05 -24.60
N ALA A 216 7.66 -17.14 -23.28
CA ALA A 216 8.61 -17.82 -22.40
C ALA A 216 8.30 -19.30 -22.13
N ASP A 217 7.13 -19.80 -22.56
CA ASP A 217 6.63 -21.16 -22.25
C ASP A 217 6.54 -21.42 -20.72
N LEU A 218 6.01 -20.44 -19.99
CA LEU A 218 5.84 -20.47 -18.53
C LEU A 218 4.37 -20.46 -18.13
N ASP A 219 4.08 -20.83 -16.88
CA ASP A 219 2.79 -20.54 -16.27
C ASP A 219 2.68 -19.03 -15.97
N VAL A 220 1.47 -18.47 -16.10
CA VAL A 220 1.18 -17.04 -15.87
C VAL A 220 1.67 -16.59 -14.48
N THR A 221 1.49 -17.42 -13.46
CA THR A 221 1.86 -17.09 -12.06
C THR A 221 3.37 -17.11 -11.81
N GLN A 222 4.13 -17.79 -12.66
CA GLN A 222 5.59 -17.93 -12.56
C GLN A 222 6.36 -16.79 -13.23
N VAL A 223 5.73 -16.05 -14.13
CA VAL A 223 6.37 -15.01 -14.96
C VAL A 223 7.14 -13.99 -14.11
N VAL A 224 6.53 -13.41 -13.07
CA VAL A 224 7.20 -12.34 -12.31
C VAL A 224 8.37 -12.88 -11.48
N ALA A 225 8.26 -14.09 -10.94
CA ALA A 225 9.33 -14.73 -10.19
C ALA A 225 10.53 -15.07 -11.10
N GLU A 226 10.29 -15.53 -12.33
CA GLU A 226 11.37 -15.81 -13.29
C GLU A 226 12.04 -14.51 -13.77
N ALA A 227 11.27 -13.41 -13.92
CA ALA A 227 11.83 -12.12 -14.29
C ALA A 227 12.83 -11.57 -13.25
N ASP A 228 12.68 -11.94 -11.98
CA ASP A 228 13.62 -11.59 -10.89
C ASP A 228 15.05 -12.10 -11.15
N ALA A 229 15.18 -13.23 -11.86
CA ALA A 229 16.48 -13.78 -12.25
C ALA A 229 17.18 -12.95 -13.35
N ILE A 230 16.42 -12.15 -14.11
CA ILE A 230 16.96 -11.22 -15.11
C ILE A 230 17.37 -9.91 -14.44
N GLU A 231 16.49 -9.36 -13.59
CA GLU A 231 16.70 -8.12 -12.84
C GLU A 231 15.97 -8.26 -11.49
N PRO A 232 16.62 -7.94 -10.35
CA PRO A 232 15.96 -8.05 -9.05
C PRO A 232 14.71 -7.15 -8.94
N LEU A 233 13.55 -7.74 -8.65
CA LEU A 233 12.23 -7.09 -8.60
C LEU A 233 11.42 -7.56 -7.38
N PRO A 234 10.50 -6.72 -6.87
CA PRO A 234 9.53 -7.16 -5.87
C PRO A 234 8.52 -8.12 -6.51
N HIS A 235 8.83 -9.42 -6.54
CA HIS A 235 8.00 -10.41 -7.25
C HIS A 235 6.90 -11.03 -6.38
N ARG A 236 7.04 -11.02 -5.04
CA ARG A 236 6.11 -11.73 -4.14
C ARG A 236 4.67 -11.23 -4.25
N THR A 237 4.46 -9.92 -4.09
CA THR A 237 3.11 -9.33 -4.11
C THR A 237 2.45 -9.46 -5.50
N PRO A 238 3.12 -9.15 -6.63
CA PRO A 238 2.54 -9.37 -7.95
C PRO A 238 2.21 -10.84 -8.24
N THR A 239 3.06 -11.78 -7.81
CA THR A 239 2.78 -13.22 -7.94
C THR A 239 1.55 -13.64 -7.13
N LEU A 240 1.37 -13.12 -5.91
CA LEU A 240 0.18 -13.39 -5.10
C LEU A 240 -1.10 -12.90 -5.78
N VAL A 241 -1.08 -11.70 -6.38
CA VAL A 241 -2.22 -11.17 -7.15
C VAL A 241 -2.52 -12.05 -8.37
N LEU A 242 -1.51 -12.50 -9.11
CA LEU A 242 -1.70 -13.41 -10.24
C LEU A 242 -2.29 -14.75 -9.80
N HIS A 243 -1.87 -15.30 -8.65
CA HIS A 243 -2.45 -16.53 -8.11
C HIS A 243 -3.94 -16.37 -7.77
N GLN A 244 -4.33 -15.28 -7.14
CA GLN A 244 -5.74 -15.01 -6.81
C GLN A 244 -6.59 -14.88 -8.08
N VAL A 245 -6.09 -14.14 -9.08
CA VAL A 245 -6.81 -13.96 -10.35
C VAL A 245 -6.93 -15.27 -11.15
N GLU A 246 -5.87 -16.10 -11.21
CA GLU A 246 -5.94 -17.43 -11.85
C GLU A 246 -6.83 -18.41 -11.06
N ALA A 247 -7.03 -18.19 -9.75
CA ALA A 247 -7.97 -18.94 -8.93
C ALA A 247 -9.44 -18.52 -9.16
N GLY A 248 -9.68 -17.44 -9.91
CA GLY A 248 -11.00 -16.98 -10.33
C GLY A 248 -11.46 -15.66 -9.72
N ASP A 249 -10.65 -15.04 -8.86
CA ASP A 249 -10.95 -13.72 -8.31
C ASP A 249 -10.83 -12.64 -9.41
N SER A 250 -11.66 -11.61 -9.32
CA SER A 250 -11.42 -10.41 -10.13
C SER A 250 -10.15 -9.68 -9.66
N PRO A 251 -9.46 -8.93 -10.52
CA PRO A 251 -8.38 -8.03 -10.10
C PRO A 251 -8.81 -7.05 -9.01
N ARG A 252 -10.11 -6.70 -8.96
CA ARG A 252 -10.67 -5.85 -7.90
C ARG A 252 -10.66 -6.56 -6.55
N GLU A 253 -11.17 -7.79 -6.48
CA GLU A 253 -11.21 -8.57 -5.24
C GLU A 253 -9.80 -8.83 -4.71
N ALA A 254 -8.90 -9.29 -5.57
CA ALA A 254 -7.51 -9.58 -5.20
C ALA A 254 -6.79 -8.36 -4.59
N VAL A 255 -6.96 -7.19 -5.20
CA VAL A 255 -6.33 -5.94 -4.71
C VAL A 255 -6.99 -5.43 -3.43
N LEU A 256 -8.33 -5.46 -3.34
CA LEU A 256 -9.04 -4.94 -2.18
C LEU A 256 -8.79 -5.80 -0.93
N ASP A 257 -8.63 -7.11 -1.09
CA ASP A 257 -8.28 -8.03 0.00
C ASP A 257 -6.92 -7.66 0.62
N LEU A 258 -5.88 -7.56 -0.20
CA LEU A 258 -4.52 -7.20 0.24
C LEU A 258 -4.46 -5.81 0.89
N ILE A 259 -5.12 -4.81 0.30
CA ILE A 259 -5.17 -3.45 0.84
C ILE A 259 -5.92 -3.44 2.18
N SER A 260 -7.07 -4.10 2.26
CA SER A 260 -7.89 -4.12 3.49
C SER A 260 -7.14 -4.79 4.64
N HIS A 261 -6.48 -5.92 4.38
CA HIS A 261 -5.63 -6.61 5.34
C HIS A 261 -4.53 -5.67 5.87
N ALA A 262 -3.78 -5.02 4.97
CA ALA A 262 -2.70 -4.11 5.36
C ALA A 262 -3.22 -2.87 6.12
N MET A 263 -4.41 -2.37 5.79
CA MET A 263 -5.07 -1.29 6.52
C MET A 263 -5.44 -1.72 7.95
N VAL A 264 -5.95 -2.94 8.17
CA VAL A 264 -6.21 -3.49 9.51
C VAL A 264 -4.92 -3.53 10.34
N VAL A 265 -3.80 -3.98 9.74
CA VAL A 265 -2.48 -3.97 10.38
C VAL A 265 -2.01 -2.55 10.72
N ALA A 266 -2.26 -1.58 9.85
CA ALA A 266 -1.92 -0.16 10.08
C ALA A 266 -2.59 0.43 11.33
N GLU A 267 -3.74 -0.12 11.70
CA GLU A 267 -4.50 0.26 12.88
C GLU A 267 -4.09 -0.49 14.15
N GLY A 268 -3.05 -1.32 14.07
CA GLY A 268 -2.57 -2.15 15.17
C GLY A 268 -3.48 -3.33 15.49
N ARG A 269 -4.33 -3.74 14.54
CA ARG A 269 -5.15 -4.96 14.62
C ARG A 269 -4.48 -6.07 13.81
N ASN A 270 -4.61 -7.32 14.26
CA ASN A 270 -4.15 -8.47 13.49
C ASN A 270 -5.37 -9.07 12.76
N PRO A 271 -5.38 -9.10 11.42
CA PRO A 271 -6.52 -9.58 10.63
C PRO A 271 -6.77 -11.07 10.78
N ASP A 272 -5.73 -11.88 11.00
CA ASP A 272 -5.81 -13.34 10.96
C ASP A 272 -5.81 -13.96 12.35
N LEU A 273 -6.36 -13.26 13.36
CA LEU A 273 -6.40 -13.78 14.72
C LEU A 273 -7.14 -15.11 14.79
N ASP A 274 -8.25 -15.24 14.04
CA ASP A 274 -9.05 -16.46 14.02
C ASP A 274 -8.26 -17.62 13.39
N ASP A 275 -7.59 -17.40 12.26
CA ASP A 275 -6.72 -18.41 11.63
C ASP A 275 -5.55 -18.81 12.52
N ILE A 276 -4.94 -17.83 13.22
CA ILE A 276 -3.90 -18.11 14.22
C ILE A 276 -4.47 -18.92 15.37
N PHE A 277 -5.69 -18.65 15.82
CA PHE A 277 -6.33 -19.42 16.89
C PHE A 277 -6.70 -20.83 16.44
N GLU A 278 -7.18 -20.99 15.21
CA GLU A 278 -7.47 -22.30 14.60
C GLU A 278 -6.18 -23.11 14.46
N TRP A 279 -5.11 -22.52 13.93
CA TRP A 279 -3.80 -23.14 13.83
C TRP A 279 -3.21 -23.53 15.20
N VAL A 280 -3.30 -22.66 16.20
CA VAL A 280 -2.88 -22.98 17.57
C VAL A 280 -3.74 -24.10 18.15
N ALA A 281 -5.04 -24.14 17.86
CA ALA A 281 -5.93 -25.21 18.29
C ALA A 281 -5.53 -26.56 17.66
N GLU A 282 -5.25 -26.58 16.35
CA GLU A 282 -4.76 -27.78 15.64
C GLU A 282 -3.45 -28.30 16.26
N ILE A 283 -2.48 -27.43 16.54
CA ILE A 283 -1.22 -27.83 17.20
C ILE A 283 -1.46 -28.38 18.61
N VAL A 284 -2.42 -27.83 19.35
CA VAL A 284 -2.76 -28.33 20.69
C VAL A 284 -3.50 -29.66 20.63
N GLU A 285 -4.33 -29.89 19.62
CA GLU A 285 -5.05 -31.14 19.40
C GLU A 285 -4.12 -32.26 18.91
N ASP A 286 -3.24 -31.97 17.94
CA ASP A 286 -2.25 -32.92 17.42
C ASP A 286 -1.06 -33.13 18.37
N GLY A 287 -0.75 -32.12 19.18
CA GLY A 287 0.24 -32.14 20.25
C GLY A 287 -0.31 -32.64 21.59
N GLY A 288 -1.54 -33.17 21.63
CA GLY A 288 -2.07 -33.88 22.80
C GLY A 288 -1.03 -34.87 23.32
N PRO A 289 -0.88 -35.02 24.66
CA PRO A 289 0.24 -35.75 25.25
C PRO A 289 0.34 -37.11 24.56
N ARG A 290 1.35 -37.27 23.70
CA ARG A 290 1.74 -38.59 23.22
C ARG A 290 1.93 -39.39 24.48
N ASP A 291 1.03 -40.32 24.73
CA ASP A 291 1.10 -41.22 25.88
C ASP A 291 2.50 -41.82 25.84
N ALA A 292 3.38 -41.26 26.66
CA ALA A 292 4.72 -41.74 26.87
C ALA A 292 4.58 -42.98 27.76
N ASP A 293 3.89 -44.00 27.23
CA ASP A 293 3.80 -45.35 27.78
C ASP A 293 5.06 -46.16 27.46
N GLY A 294 6.16 -45.49 27.10
CA GLY A 294 7.49 -46.08 27.11
C GLY A 294 8.14 -45.78 28.46
N ASP A 295 8.26 -46.80 29.31
CA ASP A 295 9.03 -46.85 30.55
C ASP A 295 10.54 -46.49 30.34
N ASP A 296 10.84 -45.28 29.89
CA ASP A 296 12.19 -44.75 29.87
C ASP A 296 12.32 -43.70 30.97
N ASP A 297 12.84 -44.15 32.12
CA ASP A 297 13.29 -43.37 33.28
C ASP A 297 14.49 -42.46 32.92
N GLY A 298 14.41 -41.74 31.80
CA GLY A 298 15.33 -40.70 31.39
C GLY A 298 14.99 -39.38 32.09
N PRO A 299 15.96 -38.69 32.71
CA PRO A 299 15.70 -37.43 33.41
C PRO A 299 15.24 -36.36 32.41
N LEU A 300 13.96 -35.98 32.48
CA LEU A 300 13.34 -34.94 31.66
C LEU A 300 14.20 -33.65 31.62
N PRO A 301 14.40 -33.04 30.42
CA PRO A 301 15.04 -31.75 30.31
C PRO A 301 14.13 -30.69 30.94
N ARG A 302 14.63 -30.06 32.01
CA ARG A 302 13.95 -28.92 32.64
C ARG A 302 13.85 -27.78 31.63
N LEU A 303 12.62 -27.46 31.22
CA LEU A 303 12.27 -26.16 30.64
C LEU A 303 12.71 -25.06 31.62
N LEU A 304 13.90 -24.52 31.36
CA LEU A 304 14.41 -23.33 32.03
C LEU A 304 13.59 -22.14 31.54
N THR A 305 12.48 -21.87 32.22
CA THR A 305 11.86 -20.55 32.22
C THR A 305 12.86 -19.57 32.82
N ARG A 306 13.69 -18.98 31.96
CA ARG A 306 14.58 -17.90 32.35
C ARG A 306 13.71 -16.65 32.56
N PRO A 307 13.64 -16.07 33.76
CA PRO A 307 12.90 -14.83 33.96
C PRO A 307 13.54 -13.71 33.14
N PRO A 308 12.75 -12.73 32.65
CA PRO A 308 13.28 -11.63 31.87
C PRO A 308 14.26 -10.82 32.74
N THR A 309 15.52 -10.77 32.29
CA THR A 309 16.50 -9.85 32.87
C THR A 309 16.11 -8.41 32.53
N PRO A 310 16.22 -7.46 33.47
CA PRO A 310 16.00 -6.05 33.19
C PRO A 310 17.03 -5.57 32.16
N VAL A 311 16.54 -4.89 31.13
CA VAL A 311 17.36 -4.28 30.09
C VAL A 311 18.07 -3.06 30.69
N ASP A 312 19.32 -3.26 31.13
CA ASP A 312 20.24 -2.16 31.42
C ASP A 312 20.83 -1.62 30.11
N GLY A 313 20.90 -0.30 30.02
CA GLY A 313 21.11 0.49 28.81
C GLY A 313 22.29 0.08 27.94
N LEU A 314 22.01 -0.07 26.64
CA LEU A 314 23.00 -0.23 25.58
C LEU A 314 23.76 1.09 25.38
N ALA A 315 24.97 1.17 25.94
CA ALA A 315 26.00 2.09 25.49
C ALA A 315 26.80 1.40 24.38
N ILE A 316 26.63 1.85 23.14
CA ILE A 316 27.41 1.40 21.99
C ILE A 316 28.84 1.95 22.11
N GLN A 317 29.81 1.07 22.41
CA GLN A 317 31.23 1.34 22.19
C GLN A 317 31.72 0.61 20.95
N ILE A 318 32.07 1.40 19.93
CA ILE A 318 32.76 0.96 18.72
C ILE A 318 34.23 0.72 19.09
N ARG A 319 34.72 -0.51 18.91
CA ARG A 319 36.15 -0.82 18.93
C ARG A 319 36.53 -1.55 17.64
N GLY A 320 37.41 -0.91 16.88
CA GLY A 320 38.18 -1.55 15.81
C GLY A 320 39.29 -2.42 16.38
N GLY A 321 39.62 -3.48 15.66
CA GLY A 321 40.75 -4.37 15.92
C GLY A 321 41.22 -4.98 14.61
N LEU A 322 42.46 -4.66 14.24
CA LEU A 322 43.28 -5.32 13.24
C LEU A 322 43.94 -6.55 13.89
N ASP A 323 44.05 -7.66 13.15
CA ASP A 323 45.15 -8.65 13.16
C ASP A 323 44.85 -9.64 12.01
N ASP A 324 45.75 -9.88 11.04
CA ASP A 324 47.10 -10.46 11.10
C ASP A 324 47.09 -11.98 11.29
N GLY A 325 47.40 -12.69 10.20
CA GLY A 325 48.49 -13.68 10.20
C GLY A 325 48.19 -15.13 10.55
N SER A 326 48.42 -15.98 9.54
CA SER A 326 48.93 -17.37 9.53
C SER A 326 48.10 -18.20 8.53
N ASP A 327 48.61 -18.60 7.35
CA ASP A 327 49.72 -19.51 7.06
C ASP A 327 49.72 -20.75 7.96
N ASP A 328 49.10 -21.84 7.48
CA ASP A 328 49.63 -23.19 7.70
C ASP A 328 49.18 -24.14 6.58
N ASP A 329 50.19 -24.59 5.83
CA ASP A 329 50.20 -25.74 4.94
C ASP A 329 49.86 -27.02 5.72
N HIS A 330 48.89 -27.83 5.26
CA HIS A 330 48.93 -29.28 5.48
C HIS A 330 48.48 -30.04 4.23
N ALA A 331 49.39 -30.92 3.82
CA ALA A 331 49.33 -31.79 2.66
C ALA A 331 48.54 -33.07 2.95
N ASP A 332 48.05 -33.67 1.85
CA ASP A 332 47.91 -35.10 1.57
C ASP A 332 47.62 -36.06 2.74
N ASP A 333 46.40 -36.59 2.77
CA ASP A 333 46.14 -37.95 3.27
C ASP A 333 45.16 -38.69 2.34
N PRO A 334 45.61 -39.71 1.58
CA PRO A 334 44.77 -40.50 0.70
C PRO A 334 44.60 -41.94 1.20
N LEU A 335 43.67 -42.19 2.14
CA LEU A 335 43.14 -43.51 2.52
C LEU A 335 41.74 -43.25 3.12
N GLY A 336 40.61 -43.83 2.72
CA GLY A 336 40.36 -45.22 2.36
C GLY A 336 39.75 -46.00 3.53
N LEU A 337 38.56 -45.63 4.04
CA LEU A 337 37.69 -46.39 4.97
C LEU A 337 36.25 -45.90 4.74
N ALA A 338 35.37 -46.70 4.14
CA ALA A 338 34.54 -47.74 4.74
C ALA A 338 33.17 -47.18 5.16
N ASP A 339 32.15 -47.72 4.50
CA ASP A 339 30.71 -47.66 4.77
C ASP A 339 30.38 -47.66 6.27
N ASP A 340 29.66 -46.63 6.72
CA ASP A 340 28.71 -46.71 7.83
C ASP A 340 27.46 -45.94 7.39
N ASP A 341 26.50 -46.73 6.87
CA ASP A 341 25.10 -46.37 6.64
C ASP A 341 24.43 -46.17 8.02
N ASP A 342 24.66 -45.02 8.66
CA ASP A 342 23.80 -44.55 9.73
C ASP A 342 22.69 -43.70 9.10
N ASP A 343 21.54 -44.36 8.91
CA ASP A 343 20.20 -43.79 8.70
C ASP A 343 19.84 -42.88 9.89
N ASP A 344 20.54 -41.76 10.05
CA ASP A 344 20.12 -40.72 10.97
C ASP A 344 18.92 -40.02 10.33
N ASP A 345 17.76 -40.34 10.89
CA ASP A 345 16.51 -39.61 10.80
C ASP A 345 16.79 -38.10 10.88
N GLU A 346 17.04 -37.46 9.74
CA GLU A 346 16.78 -36.04 9.53
C GLU A 346 15.25 -35.90 9.59
N GLU A 347 14.72 -36.00 10.81
CA GLU A 347 13.47 -35.39 11.21
C GLU A 347 13.66 -33.92 10.84
N ILE A 348 13.23 -33.59 9.61
CA ILE A 348 13.08 -32.24 9.11
C ILE A 348 12.10 -31.62 10.09
N GLY A 349 12.64 -31.09 11.18
CA GLY A 349 11.96 -30.15 12.03
C GLY A 349 11.59 -29.05 11.08
N GLU A 350 10.34 -29.07 10.64
CA GLU A 350 9.68 -28.02 9.90
C GLU A 350 9.79 -26.80 10.80
N THR A 351 10.94 -26.11 10.71
CA THR A 351 11.18 -24.88 11.44
C THR A 351 10.12 -23.96 10.90
N VAL A 352 9.06 -23.79 11.68
CA VAL A 352 7.95 -22.91 11.39
C VAL A 352 8.55 -21.51 11.27
N VAL A 353 8.89 -21.13 10.04
CA VAL A 353 9.34 -19.78 9.72
C VAL A 353 8.09 -18.93 9.78
N LEU A 354 7.86 -18.34 10.94
CA LEU A 354 6.84 -17.30 11.06
C LEU A 354 7.10 -16.26 9.96
N PRO A 355 6.07 -15.82 9.23
CA PRO A 355 6.27 -14.84 8.19
C PRO A 355 6.93 -13.60 8.79
N ASP A 356 7.98 -13.10 8.13
CA ASP A 356 8.79 -11.96 8.60
C ASP A 356 7.94 -10.68 8.85
N ARG A 357 6.72 -10.63 8.32
CA ARG A 357 5.78 -9.51 8.43
C ARG A 357 4.33 -10.01 8.53
N LEU A 358 3.50 -9.26 9.25
CA LEU A 358 2.05 -9.49 9.34
C LEU A 358 1.32 -9.28 8.02
N THR A 359 1.89 -8.49 7.11
CA THR A 359 1.32 -8.22 5.78
C THR A 359 2.46 -8.03 4.77
N PRO A 360 2.28 -8.43 3.49
CA PRO A 360 3.29 -8.20 2.46
C PRO A 360 3.49 -6.71 2.11
N LEU A 361 2.49 -5.86 2.34
CA LEU A 361 2.50 -4.44 1.99
C LEU A 361 3.00 -3.55 3.12
N ASP A 362 3.50 -2.34 2.81
CA ASP A 362 3.67 -1.28 3.81
C ASP A 362 2.30 -0.82 4.35
N PRO A 363 1.96 -1.11 5.61
CA PRO A 363 0.66 -0.75 6.17
C PRO A 363 0.41 0.76 6.22
N ARG A 364 1.44 1.61 6.12
CA ARG A 364 1.27 3.07 6.13
C ARG A 364 0.75 3.63 4.80
N ARG A 365 0.89 2.88 3.70
CA ARG A 365 0.54 3.32 2.35
C ARG A 365 0.19 2.14 1.43
N PRO A 366 -0.66 1.20 1.86
CA PRO A 366 -0.75 -0.13 1.24
C PRO A 366 -1.13 -0.09 -0.24
N ALA A 367 -2.03 0.81 -0.64
CA ALA A 367 -2.43 0.94 -2.03
C ALA A 367 -1.31 1.47 -2.95
N VAL A 368 -0.48 2.40 -2.45
CA VAL A 368 0.65 2.94 -3.22
C VAL A 368 1.77 1.91 -3.32
N ASP A 369 2.05 1.21 -2.22
CA ASP A 369 3.06 0.14 -2.17
C ASP A 369 2.70 -1.00 -3.13
N LEU A 370 1.44 -1.45 -3.10
CA LEU A 370 0.93 -2.45 -4.03
C LEU A 370 0.99 -1.97 -5.49
N LEU A 371 0.66 -0.71 -5.76
CA LEU A 371 0.78 -0.15 -7.11
C LEU A 371 2.23 -0.17 -7.62
N GLU A 372 3.20 0.21 -6.77
CA GLU A 372 4.64 0.16 -7.10
C GLU A 372 5.07 -1.27 -7.45
N ASP A 373 4.69 -2.25 -6.62
CA ASP A 373 4.95 -3.67 -6.84
C ASP A 373 4.32 -4.18 -8.15
N LEU A 374 3.05 -3.87 -8.40
CA LEU A 374 2.34 -4.32 -9.61
C LEU A 374 2.97 -3.75 -10.88
N LEU A 375 3.35 -2.46 -10.90
CA LEU A 375 4.06 -1.85 -12.03
C LEU A 375 5.44 -2.48 -12.24
N ALA A 376 6.15 -2.83 -11.16
CA ALA A 376 7.39 -3.59 -11.24
C ALA A 376 7.16 -5.01 -11.81
N GLY A 377 6.03 -5.65 -11.47
CA GLY A 377 5.61 -6.92 -12.07
C GLY A 377 5.37 -6.81 -13.58
N ILE A 378 4.70 -5.75 -14.05
CA ILE A 378 4.51 -5.50 -15.49
C ILE A 378 5.87 -5.26 -16.17
N HIS A 379 6.79 -4.54 -15.50
CA HIS A 379 8.16 -4.39 -15.98
C HIS A 379 8.90 -5.73 -16.11
N GLY A 380 8.72 -6.63 -15.14
CA GLY A 380 9.24 -8.00 -15.19
C GLY A 380 8.71 -8.79 -16.40
N CYS A 381 7.40 -8.67 -16.69
CA CYS A 381 6.80 -9.27 -17.88
C CYS A 381 7.46 -8.75 -19.18
N TRP A 382 7.74 -7.44 -19.25
CA TRP A 382 8.48 -6.85 -20.37
C TRP A 382 9.92 -7.36 -20.48
N LEU A 383 10.62 -7.57 -19.36
CA LEU A 383 11.98 -8.13 -19.35
C LEU A 383 12.02 -9.53 -19.95
N LEU A 384 11.08 -10.39 -19.55
CA LEU A 384 10.95 -11.75 -20.09
C LEU A 384 10.55 -11.72 -21.57
N TYR A 385 9.53 -10.95 -21.93
CA TYR A 385 9.15 -10.81 -23.34
C TYR A 385 10.33 -10.37 -24.20
N ARG A 386 11.14 -9.42 -23.74
CA ARG A 386 12.33 -8.96 -24.46
C ARG A 386 13.38 -10.06 -24.67
N GLU A 387 13.51 -10.98 -23.71
CA GLU A 387 14.47 -12.08 -23.76
C GLU A 387 14.02 -13.19 -24.72
N PHE A 388 12.72 -13.51 -24.72
CA PHE A 388 12.19 -14.69 -25.43
C PHE A 388 11.47 -14.37 -26.73
N ALA A 389 10.92 -13.17 -26.91
CA ALA A 389 10.19 -12.81 -28.13
C ALA A 389 11.14 -12.66 -29.32
N ASP A 390 10.77 -13.29 -30.44
CA ASP A 390 11.42 -13.04 -31.71
C ASP A 390 11.23 -11.57 -32.11
N PRO A 391 12.29 -10.88 -32.59
CA PRO A 391 12.12 -9.53 -33.09
C PRO A 391 11.11 -9.58 -34.26
N PRO A 392 10.16 -8.62 -34.33
CA PRO A 392 9.27 -8.53 -35.47
C PRO A 392 10.14 -8.54 -36.72
N THR A 393 9.77 -9.36 -37.71
CA THR A 393 10.56 -9.58 -38.91
C THR A 393 10.70 -8.26 -39.67
N VAL A 394 11.71 -7.46 -39.30
CA VAL A 394 12.05 -6.24 -40.02
C VAL A 394 12.45 -6.71 -41.41
N PRO A 395 11.79 -6.24 -42.47
CA PRO A 395 12.21 -6.54 -43.83
C PRO A 395 13.69 -6.25 -43.90
N ARG A 396 14.50 -7.31 -44.11
CA ARG A 396 15.95 -7.18 -44.18
C ARG A 396 16.22 -6.03 -45.14
N PRO A 397 16.94 -4.97 -44.74
CA PRO A 397 17.25 -3.88 -45.65
C PRO A 397 17.79 -4.52 -46.95
N PRO A 398 17.36 -4.05 -48.13
CA PRO A 398 17.76 -4.66 -49.39
C PRO A 398 19.26 -4.88 -49.35
N GLU A 399 19.67 -6.14 -49.54
CA GLU A 399 21.06 -6.57 -49.41
C GLU A 399 21.93 -5.53 -50.12
N PRO A 400 22.81 -4.80 -49.40
CA PRO A 400 23.56 -3.71 -50.00
C PRO A 400 24.33 -4.31 -51.16
N ALA A 401 24.04 -3.82 -52.37
CA ALA A 401 24.61 -4.34 -53.61
C ALA A 401 26.14 -4.24 -53.56
N ALA A 402 26.82 -5.31 -53.11
CA ALA A 402 28.25 -5.58 -53.14
C ALA A 402 29.22 -4.41 -52.80
N ALA A 403 28.77 -3.36 -52.11
CA ALA A 403 29.56 -2.15 -51.89
C ALA A 403 30.06 -2.06 -50.43
N SER A 404 31.32 -2.47 -50.25
CA SER A 404 32.21 -2.21 -49.12
C SER A 404 31.92 -2.97 -47.80
N ALA A 405 32.77 -3.96 -47.53
CA ALA A 405 32.84 -4.76 -46.30
C ALA A 405 33.44 -3.97 -45.12
N VAL A 406 32.88 -2.81 -44.78
CA VAL A 406 33.28 -2.09 -43.57
C VAL A 406 32.52 -2.70 -42.39
N ALA A 407 33.24 -3.19 -41.39
CA ALA A 407 32.64 -3.71 -40.17
C ALA A 407 31.78 -2.63 -39.49
N PRO A 408 30.59 -2.97 -38.96
CA PRO A 408 29.73 -2.01 -38.28
C PRO A 408 30.47 -1.39 -37.09
N THR A 409 30.37 -0.07 -36.95
CA THR A 409 30.93 0.67 -35.83
C THR A 409 30.11 0.41 -34.55
N ALA A 410 30.72 0.58 -33.37
CA ALA A 410 30.00 0.45 -32.10
C ALA A 410 28.74 1.33 -32.01
N GLU A 411 28.79 2.53 -32.62
CA GLU A 411 27.65 3.44 -32.72
C GLU A 411 26.52 2.86 -33.57
N THR A 412 26.83 2.25 -34.72
CA THR A 412 25.81 1.59 -35.55
C THR A 412 25.18 0.39 -34.85
N VAL A 413 25.95 -0.37 -34.06
CA VAL A 413 25.43 -1.49 -33.26
C VAL A 413 24.54 -0.99 -32.12
N ALA A 414 24.95 0.07 -31.40
CA ALA A 414 24.14 0.67 -30.34
C ALA A 414 22.83 1.27 -30.88
N ALA A 415 22.88 1.96 -32.02
CA ALA A 415 21.71 2.49 -32.69
C ALA A 415 20.75 1.38 -33.13
N ALA A 416 21.27 0.28 -33.70
CA ALA A 416 20.46 -0.87 -34.08
C ALA A 416 19.81 -1.56 -32.87
N ARG A 417 20.53 -1.70 -31.75
CA ARG A 417 19.98 -2.22 -30.48
C ARG A 417 18.86 -1.35 -29.93
N ARG A 418 19.01 -0.02 -30.00
CA ARG A 418 17.97 0.93 -29.58
C ARG A 418 16.70 0.78 -30.43
N ILE A 419 16.85 0.77 -31.76
CA ILE A 419 15.72 0.57 -32.69
C ILE A 419 15.02 -0.76 -32.42
N ARG A 420 15.79 -1.85 -32.23
CA ARG A 420 15.22 -3.16 -31.90
C ARG A 420 14.44 -3.13 -30.58
N ARG A 421 14.98 -2.47 -29.55
CA ARG A 421 14.30 -2.34 -28.24
C ARG A 421 13.02 -1.54 -28.36
N GLU A 422 13.01 -0.46 -29.14
CA GLU A 422 11.81 0.35 -29.40
C GLU A 422 10.74 -0.47 -30.15
N GLN A 423 11.14 -1.27 -31.13
CA GLN A 423 10.23 -2.15 -31.88
C GLN A 423 9.63 -3.26 -31.01
N LEU A 424 10.46 -3.95 -30.21
CA LEU A 424 9.99 -4.96 -29.26
C LEU A 424 9.06 -4.35 -28.22
N ARG A 425 9.37 -3.14 -27.74
CA ARG A 425 8.50 -2.44 -26.79
C ARG A 425 7.14 -2.12 -27.40
N ALA A 426 7.10 -1.60 -28.63
CA ALA A 426 5.85 -1.32 -29.31
C ALA A 426 5.01 -2.59 -29.53
N ALA A 427 5.64 -3.71 -29.91
CA ALA A 427 4.98 -5.00 -30.07
C ALA A 427 4.39 -5.52 -28.75
N PHE A 428 5.18 -5.50 -27.68
CA PHE A 428 4.72 -5.84 -26.33
C PHE A 428 3.52 -4.99 -25.91
N ASP A 429 3.61 -3.66 -26.06
CA ASP A 429 2.52 -2.77 -25.69
C ASP A 429 1.24 -3.07 -26.50
N ASP A 430 1.35 -3.36 -27.80
CA ASP A 430 0.22 -3.71 -28.66
C ASP A 430 -0.43 -5.05 -28.23
N GLU A 431 0.36 -6.08 -27.94
CA GLU A 431 -0.10 -7.39 -27.49
C GLU A 431 -0.77 -7.30 -26.11
N VAL A 432 -0.16 -6.58 -25.16
CA VAL A 432 -0.71 -6.37 -23.81
C VAL A 432 -2.03 -5.60 -23.89
N ARG A 433 -2.11 -4.55 -24.73
CA ARG A 433 -3.37 -3.82 -24.94
C ARG A 433 -4.47 -4.72 -25.51
N ALA A 434 -4.12 -5.64 -26.40
CA ALA A 434 -5.07 -6.60 -26.96
C ALA A 434 -5.55 -7.58 -25.89
N ALA A 435 -4.63 -8.14 -25.09
CA ALA A 435 -4.95 -9.04 -23.98
C ALA A 435 -5.84 -8.34 -22.92
N ALA A 436 -5.47 -7.14 -22.46
CA ALA A 436 -6.26 -6.36 -21.51
C ALA A 436 -7.66 -6.00 -22.06
N ALA A 437 -7.80 -5.80 -23.37
CA ALA A 437 -9.11 -5.58 -23.97
C ALA A 437 -10.03 -6.82 -23.89
N THR A 438 -9.45 -8.03 -23.93
CA THR A 438 -10.22 -9.29 -23.79
C THR A 438 -10.62 -9.58 -22.34
N LEU A 439 -9.83 -9.11 -21.38
CA LEU A 439 -10.06 -9.32 -19.94
C LEU A 439 -10.94 -8.23 -19.30
N ARG A 440 -11.37 -7.22 -20.06
CA ARG A 440 -12.07 -6.04 -19.53
C ARG A 440 -13.30 -6.36 -18.69
N ASP A 441 -14.04 -7.42 -19.03
CA ASP A 441 -15.25 -7.81 -18.30
C ASP A 441 -14.94 -8.31 -16.87
N GLN A 442 -13.68 -8.64 -16.57
CA GLN A 442 -13.22 -9.06 -15.25
C GLN A 442 -12.82 -7.88 -14.35
N LEU A 443 -12.76 -6.65 -14.87
CA LEU A 443 -12.28 -5.48 -14.13
C LEU A 443 -13.26 -5.02 -13.02
N VAL A 444 -14.52 -5.48 -13.02
CA VAL A 444 -15.62 -4.97 -12.17
C VAL A 444 -16.17 -6.05 -11.27
#